data_AF-W1PY65-F1
#
_entry.id   AF-W1PY65-F1
#
_cell.length_a   1.000
_cell.length_b   1.000
_cell.length_c   1.000
_cell.angle_alpha   90.00
_cell.angle_beta   90.00
_cell.angle_gamma   90.00
#
_symmetry.space_group_name_H-M   'P 1'
#
loop_
_entity.id
_entity.type
_entity.pdbx_description
1 polymer ?
#
loop_
_entity_poly.entity_id
_entity_poly.type
_entity_poly.pdbx_seq_one_letter_code
_entity_poly.pdbx_strand_id
1 'polypeptide(L)'
;MGQAISAPSLTTPTYNISTISSHFPNQHRTHLFNPTSLSFPSLQPHCHTFLKATENPIVSFSRSPLPSETLNAMRNATKDEVFEKPGLDSHEIPEELVEEMVTEALVWSSLHGLVVGDKDVQMSGKVPGVGMVHAPVSLLPVSFPQSDWRQACDLAPLFNELVDRVSLDAEFIQESLSRTKKVDEFTGRLLDIHSKMLELNKKEDIRLGLHRSDYMLDSATKELLQIELNTVASSFPGLSCRVTELHRHLLNHYGKRIGLDSKKVPGNTAVIRFAEALAQTWNEYNNRSSIILVVVQPEEHNMYDQLWLSSILKDQYPFIRQNDK
;
A
#
# COMPACT_ATOMS: atom_id res chain seq x y z
N MET A 1 17.77 9.27 -18.31
CA MET A 1 16.52 9.38 -17.53
C MET A 1 16.56 8.33 -16.44
N GLY A 2 16.46 8.74 -15.16
CA GLY A 2 16.36 7.79 -14.05
C GLY A 2 15.03 7.05 -14.12
N GLN A 3 15.06 5.74 -13.91
CA GLN A 3 13.85 4.91 -13.84
C GLN A 3 13.41 4.85 -12.38
N ALA A 4 12.29 5.50 -12.06
CA ALA A 4 11.69 5.43 -10.75
C ALA A 4 10.75 4.22 -10.68
N ILE A 5 10.88 3.43 -9.60
CA ILE A 5 9.94 2.35 -9.29
C ILE A 5 9.43 2.49 -7.85
N SER A 6 8.15 2.19 -7.66
CA SER A 6 7.55 2.03 -6.34
C SER A 6 7.15 0.55 -6.19
N ALA A 7 7.70 -0.13 -5.19
CA ALA A 7 7.37 -1.53 -4.94
C ALA A 7 6.16 -1.62 -3.98
N PRO A 8 5.03 -2.24 -4.37
CA PRO A 8 3.95 -2.52 -3.43
C PRO A 8 4.36 -3.65 -2.48
N SER A 9 4.04 -3.47 -1.19
CA SER A 9 4.22 -4.48 -0.13
C SER A 9 3.44 -5.76 -0.46
N LEU A 10 4.15 -6.86 -0.66
CA LEU A 10 3.61 -8.23 -0.67
C LEU A 10 3.91 -8.84 0.70
N THR A 11 2.93 -8.85 1.60
CA THR A 11 3.04 -9.60 2.86
C THR A 11 1.92 -10.62 2.98
N THR A 12 2.29 -11.80 3.49
CA THR A 12 1.39 -12.82 4.04
C THR A 12 1.53 -12.73 5.57
N PRO A 13 0.46 -12.65 6.36
CA PRO A 13 0.60 -12.53 7.81
C PRO A 13 1.01 -13.87 8.43
N THR A 14 2.17 -13.90 9.09
CA THR A 14 2.55 -14.96 10.02
C THR A 14 2.24 -14.53 11.45
N TYR A 15 1.34 -15.24 12.12
CA TYR A 15 0.93 -14.98 13.49
C TYR A 15 1.83 -15.71 14.50
N ASN A 16 2.25 -15.00 15.55
CA ASN A 16 2.71 -15.60 16.81
C ASN A 16 1.70 -15.25 17.91
N ILE A 17 1.01 -16.26 18.43
CA ILE A 17 0.10 -16.10 19.57
C ILE A 17 0.89 -16.42 20.84
N SER A 18 1.12 -15.41 21.68
CA SER A 18 1.51 -15.62 23.08
C SER A 18 0.28 -15.42 23.97
N THR A 19 -0.20 -16.51 24.56
CA THR A 19 -1.32 -16.55 25.49
C THR A 19 -0.95 -15.85 26.81
N ILE A 20 -1.66 -14.78 27.17
CA ILE A 20 -1.63 -14.23 28.54
C ILE A 20 -3.01 -14.40 29.15
N SER A 21 -3.06 -15.21 30.20
CA SER A 21 -4.21 -15.38 31.10
C SER A 21 -4.35 -14.14 31.98
N SER A 22 -5.54 -13.56 32.06
CA SER A 22 -5.88 -12.60 33.11
C SER A 22 -7.15 -13.03 33.84
N HIS A 23 -6.98 -13.26 35.14
CA HIS A 23 -8.03 -13.41 36.14
C HIS A 23 -8.77 -12.07 36.32
N PHE A 24 -10.11 -12.12 36.35
CA PHE A 24 -10.96 -11.04 36.88
C PHE A 24 -11.47 -11.43 38.27
N PRO A 25 -11.44 -10.54 39.28
CA PRO A 25 -12.28 -10.68 40.44
C PRO A 25 -13.63 -9.98 40.22
N ASN A 26 -14.70 -10.73 40.48
CA ASN A 26 -16.08 -10.28 40.66
C ASN A 26 -16.20 -9.19 41.75
N GLN A 27 -17.02 -8.17 41.50
CA GLN A 27 -17.89 -7.63 42.55
C GLN A 27 -19.29 -7.32 42.00
N HIS A 28 -20.27 -7.88 42.71
CA HIS A 28 -21.70 -7.70 42.57
C HIS A 28 -22.18 -6.30 43.00
N ARG A 29 -23.18 -5.76 42.30
CA ARG A 29 -24.46 -5.43 42.98
C ARG A 29 -25.65 -5.35 42.03
N THR A 30 -26.73 -5.93 42.54
CA THR A 30 -28.08 -6.19 42.03
C THR A 30 -28.98 -4.96 42.00
N HIS A 31 -29.95 -4.92 41.08
CA HIS A 31 -31.42 -4.91 41.29
C HIS A 31 -32.13 -4.57 39.95
N LEU A 32 -32.78 -5.54 39.30
CA LEU A 32 -34.23 -5.83 39.30
C LEU A 32 -35.09 -4.85 38.45
N PHE A 33 -35.53 -5.24 37.25
CA PHE A 33 -36.89 -5.74 36.93
C PHE A 33 -37.08 -5.97 35.41
N ASN A 34 -37.82 -7.04 35.10
CA ASN A 34 -38.16 -7.69 33.82
C ASN A 34 -39.62 -7.31 33.43
N PRO A 35 -40.35 -7.95 32.47
CA PRO A 35 -40.07 -8.42 31.09
C PRO A 35 -41.24 -8.13 30.09
N THR A 36 -41.07 -8.43 28.80
CA THR A 36 -42.10 -9.06 27.90
C THR A 36 -41.41 -9.49 26.59
N SER A 37 -41.02 -10.76 26.46
CA SER A 37 -41.71 -11.85 25.72
C SER A 37 -41.93 -11.61 24.22
N LEU A 38 -41.25 -12.41 23.38
CA LEU A 38 -41.85 -13.25 22.34
C LEU A 38 -40.77 -14.17 21.71
N SER A 39 -41.21 -15.34 21.29
CA SER A 39 -40.47 -16.59 21.21
C SER A 39 -40.37 -17.17 19.79
N PHE A 40 -39.15 -17.65 19.43
CA PHE A 40 -38.76 -18.76 18.51
C PHE A 40 -39.23 -18.77 17.02
N PRO A 41 -38.51 -19.42 16.06
CA PRO A 41 -37.66 -20.60 16.24
C PRO A 41 -36.26 -20.61 15.58
N SER A 42 -35.51 -21.62 16.02
CA SER A 42 -34.23 -22.14 15.57
C SER A 42 -34.18 -22.49 14.08
N LEU A 43 -33.07 -22.14 13.43
CA LEU A 43 -32.51 -22.89 12.31
C LEU A 43 -30.98 -22.97 12.49
N GLN A 44 -30.49 -24.19 12.66
CA GLN A 44 -29.06 -24.50 12.74
C GLN A 44 -28.36 -24.23 11.40
N PRO A 45 -27.05 -23.91 11.43
CA PRO A 45 -26.25 -23.71 10.22
C PRO A 45 -25.71 -25.04 9.69
N HIS A 46 -25.82 -25.26 8.38
CA HIS A 46 -25.04 -26.28 7.69
C HIS A 46 -23.67 -25.70 7.31
N CYS A 47 -22.64 -26.25 7.96
CA CYS A 47 -21.22 -26.06 7.66
C CYS A 47 -20.66 -27.31 6.94
N HIS A 48 -19.60 -27.07 6.16
CA HIS A 48 -18.48 -27.94 5.73
C HIS A 48 -18.31 -27.92 4.21
N THR A 49 -17.15 -27.54 3.67
CA THR A 49 -15.90 -28.35 3.69
C THR A 49 -14.67 -27.43 3.45
N PHE A 50 -13.78 -27.24 4.43
CA PHE A 50 -12.39 -27.76 4.55
C PHE A 50 -11.45 -27.66 3.33
N LEU A 51 -10.37 -26.86 3.49
CA LEU A 51 -9.04 -27.17 2.94
C LEU A 51 -8.01 -27.12 4.09
N LYS A 52 -7.22 -28.18 4.18
CA LYS A 52 -6.27 -28.53 5.25
C LYS A 52 -5.01 -27.66 5.16
N ALA A 53 -4.62 -27.04 6.27
CA ALA A 53 -3.25 -26.60 6.47
C ALA A 53 -2.38 -27.81 6.85
N THR A 54 -1.25 -27.97 6.20
CA THR A 54 -0.22 -28.95 6.57
C THR A 54 0.75 -28.28 7.53
N GLU A 55 0.90 -28.85 8.73
CA GLU A 55 1.89 -28.45 9.72
C GLU A 55 3.29 -28.91 9.27
N ASN A 56 4.27 -28.00 9.34
CA ASN A 56 5.69 -28.34 9.31
C ASN A 56 6.40 -27.74 10.53
N PRO A 57 7.47 -28.37 11.05
CA PRO A 57 7.94 -28.13 12.41
C PRO A 57 8.73 -26.82 12.56
N ILE A 58 8.58 -26.21 13.74
CA ILE A 58 9.29 -25.01 14.19
C ILE A 58 10.79 -25.31 14.34
N VAL A 59 11.63 -24.62 13.57
CA VAL A 59 13.09 -24.56 13.79
C VAL A 59 13.41 -23.25 14.49
N SER A 60 13.91 -23.31 15.73
CA SER A 60 14.34 -22.14 16.48
C SER A 60 15.68 -21.62 15.93
N PHE A 61 15.70 -20.41 15.39
CA PHE A 61 16.95 -19.73 15.04
C PHE A 61 17.41 -18.85 16.21
N SER A 62 18.51 -19.27 16.84
CA SER A 62 19.28 -18.44 17.78
C SER A 62 19.90 -17.27 17.02
N ARG A 63 19.75 -16.05 17.55
CA ARG A 63 20.20 -14.78 16.97
C ARG A 63 21.72 -14.61 17.15
N SER A 64 22.43 -14.64 16.05
CA SER A 64 23.74 -13.97 15.90
C SER A 64 23.71 -13.16 14.60
N PRO A 65 24.28 -11.93 14.57
CA PRO A 65 24.32 -11.11 13.36
C PRO A 65 25.09 -11.86 12.25
N LEU A 66 24.56 -11.85 11.02
CA LEU A 66 25.22 -12.48 9.88
C LEU A 66 26.57 -11.78 9.61
N PRO A 67 27.67 -12.53 9.43
CA PRO A 67 28.96 -11.97 9.05
C PRO A 67 28.89 -11.29 7.69
N SER A 68 29.55 -10.13 7.55
CA SER A 68 29.66 -9.30 6.34
C SER A 68 30.08 -10.08 5.08
N GLU A 69 30.79 -11.18 5.26
CA GLU A 69 31.21 -12.10 4.18
C GLU A 69 30.04 -12.83 3.53
N THR A 70 28.96 -13.09 4.28
CA THR A 70 27.74 -13.76 3.77
C THR A 70 26.94 -12.83 2.86
N LEU A 71 26.90 -11.53 3.19
CA LEU A 71 26.26 -10.50 2.36
C LEU A 71 27.01 -10.35 1.02
N ASN A 72 28.35 -10.39 1.07
CA ASN A 72 29.19 -10.32 -0.12
C ASN A 72 29.12 -11.62 -0.96
N ALA A 73 28.95 -12.79 -0.33
CA ALA A 73 28.73 -14.05 -1.04
C ALA A 73 27.37 -14.08 -1.76
N MET A 74 26.31 -13.57 -1.13
CA MET A 74 25.00 -13.38 -1.80
C MET A 74 25.07 -12.37 -2.95
N ARG A 75 25.90 -11.32 -2.82
CA ARG A 75 26.15 -10.30 -3.86
C ARG A 75 26.93 -10.82 -5.08
N ASN A 76 27.70 -11.89 -4.91
CA ASN A 76 28.50 -12.50 -5.97
C ASN A 76 27.80 -13.69 -6.64
N ALA A 77 26.87 -14.36 -5.95
CA ALA A 77 26.12 -15.50 -6.49
C ALA A 77 25.01 -15.11 -7.49
N THR A 78 24.66 -13.82 -7.61
CA THR A 78 23.61 -13.32 -8.52
C THR A 78 24.16 -12.59 -9.75
N LYS A 79 25.48 -12.60 -9.97
CA LYS A 79 26.14 -11.99 -11.14
C LYS A 79 26.25 -12.95 -12.35
N ASP A 80 25.31 -13.88 -12.49
CA ASP A 80 25.21 -14.64 -13.74
C ASP A 80 24.59 -13.73 -14.81
N GLU A 81 25.43 -13.44 -15.79
CA GLU A 81 25.21 -12.59 -16.95
C GLU A 81 23.97 -13.03 -17.75
N VAL A 82 22.91 -12.22 -17.70
CA VAL A 82 21.97 -12.09 -18.81
C VAL A 82 21.83 -10.61 -19.09
N PHE A 83 22.69 -10.10 -19.97
CA PHE A 83 22.45 -8.83 -20.65
C PHE A 83 21.22 -9.02 -21.55
N GLU A 84 20.02 -8.81 -21.01
CA GLU A 84 18.85 -8.57 -21.84
C GLU A 84 19.13 -7.31 -22.66
N LYS A 85 18.89 -7.40 -23.97
CA LYS A 85 18.94 -6.28 -24.93
C LYS A 85 18.35 -5.01 -24.27
N PRO A 86 18.94 -3.82 -24.43
CA PRO A 86 18.31 -2.59 -23.98
C PRO A 86 16.87 -2.57 -24.53
N GLY A 87 15.91 -2.28 -23.65
CA GLY A 87 14.49 -2.26 -23.99
C GLY A 87 14.26 -1.45 -25.26
N LEU A 88 13.25 -1.87 -26.04
CA LEU A 88 12.89 -1.26 -27.32
C LEU A 88 12.93 0.28 -27.21
N ASP A 89 13.73 0.93 -28.06
CA ASP A 89 13.69 2.38 -28.16
C ASP A 89 12.31 2.77 -28.70
N SER A 90 11.56 3.58 -27.96
CA SER A 90 10.22 4.02 -28.38
C SER A 90 10.22 4.71 -29.73
N HIS A 91 11.38 5.19 -30.18
CA HIS A 91 11.61 5.81 -31.49
C HIS A 91 11.72 4.80 -32.66
N GLU A 92 11.75 3.49 -32.40
CA GLU A 92 11.73 2.43 -33.42
C GLU A 92 10.30 1.93 -33.75
N ILE A 93 9.27 2.39 -33.02
CA ILE A 93 7.88 2.01 -33.26
C ILE A 93 7.31 2.90 -34.37
N PRO A 94 6.67 2.35 -35.42
CA PRO A 94 6.01 3.14 -36.46
C PRO A 94 4.99 4.12 -35.86
N GLU A 95 4.98 5.37 -36.33
CA GLU A 95 4.11 6.44 -35.82
C GLU A 95 2.62 6.07 -35.83
N GLU A 96 2.15 5.45 -36.92
CA GLU A 96 0.77 4.93 -37.04
C GLU A 96 0.42 3.94 -35.91
N LEU A 97 1.36 3.08 -35.53
CA LEU A 97 1.17 2.14 -34.43
C LEU A 97 1.17 2.85 -33.06
N VAL A 98 1.95 3.92 -32.91
CA VAL A 98 1.89 4.77 -31.71
C VAL A 98 0.53 5.43 -31.60
N GLU A 99 0.00 6.01 -32.68
CA GLU A 99 -1.32 6.65 -32.70
C GLU A 99 -2.46 5.67 -32.39
N GLU A 100 -2.40 4.45 -32.93
CA GLU A 100 -3.32 3.35 -32.58
C GLU A 100 -3.29 3.08 -31.06
N MET A 101 -2.11 2.86 -30.49
CA MET A 101 -1.95 2.57 -29.06
C MET A 101 -2.38 3.74 -28.18
N VAL A 102 -2.11 4.98 -28.56
CA VAL A 102 -2.54 6.18 -27.84
C VAL A 102 -4.06 6.22 -27.79
N THR A 103 -4.72 6.05 -28.94
CA THR A 103 -6.19 6.04 -29.01
C THR A 103 -6.78 4.96 -28.10
N GLU A 104 -6.26 3.74 -28.18
CA GLU A 104 -6.68 2.62 -27.33
C GLU A 104 -6.44 2.92 -25.85
N ALA A 105 -5.30 3.50 -25.48
CA ALA A 105 -4.97 3.84 -24.11
C ALA A 105 -5.92 4.90 -23.52
N LEU A 106 -6.29 5.91 -24.31
CA LEU A 106 -7.23 6.96 -23.90
C LEU A 106 -8.65 6.39 -23.69
N VAL A 107 -9.12 5.54 -24.61
CA VAL A 107 -10.40 4.84 -24.48
C VAL A 107 -10.39 3.93 -23.26
N TRP A 108 -9.36 3.10 -23.10
CA TRP A 108 -9.22 2.19 -21.98
C TRP A 108 -9.22 2.95 -20.65
N SER A 109 -8.46 4.05 -20.56
CA SER A 109 -8.38 4.86 -19.35
C SER A 109 -9.73 5.44 -18.93
N SER A 110 -10.52 5.87 -19.92
CA SER A 110 -11.88 6.39 -19.72
C SER A 110 -12.85 5.31 -19.22
N LEU A 111 -12.77 4.09 -19.78
CA LEU A 111 -13.65 2.98 -19.42
C LEU A 111 -13.30 2.34 -18.07
N HIS A 112 -12.05 2.44 -17.62
CA HIS A 112 -11.54 1.74 -16.44
C HIS A 112 -11.17 2.68 -15.28
N GLY A 113 -11.57 3.95 -15.34
CA GLY A 113 -11.40 4.91 -14.24
C GLY A 113 -9.94 5.24 -13.93
N LEU A 114 -9.07 5.25 -14.94
CA LEU A 114 -7.71 5.79 -14.86
C LEU A 114 -7.75 7.30 -15.17
N VAL A 115 -8.39 8.03 -14.26
CA VAL A 115 -8.75 9.45 -14.44
C VAL A 115 -8.39 10.28 -13.21
N VAL A 116 -8.21 11.58 -13.44
CA VAL A 116 -8.04 12.63 -12.44
C VAL A 116 -8.95 13.80 -12.77
N GLY A 117 -9.14 14.73 -11.84
CA GLY A 117 -9.76 16.01 -12.11
C GLY A 117 -8.83 16.89 -12.96
N ASP A 118 -9.36 17.45 -14.06
CA ASP A 118 -8.67 18.39 -14.92
C ASP A 118 -8.40 19.71 -14.18
N LYS A 119 -7.13 20.12 -14.11
CA LYS A 119 -6.71 21.34 -13.40
C LYS A 119 -7.27 22.61 -14.03
N ASP A 120 -7.61 22.57 -15.32
CA ASP A 120 -8.21 23.70 -16.02
C ASP A 120 -9.73 23.82 -15.76
N VAL A 121 -10.32 22.82 -15.11
CA VAL A 121 -11.73 22.82 -14.69
C VAL A 121 -11.82 23.02 -13.18
N GLN A 122 -12.21 24.23 -12.76
CA GLN A 122 -12.27 24.64 -11.35
C GLN A 122 -13.02 23.66 -10.42
N MET A 123 -14.07 23.01 -10.92
CA MET A 123 -14.90 22.10 -10.13
C MET A 123 -14.36 20.67 -10.02
N SER A 124 -13.34 20.30 -10.80
CA SER A 124 -12.89 18.90 -10.92
C SER A 124 -12.17 18.38 -9.65
N GLY A 125 -11.63 19.27 -8.82
CA GLY A 125 -11.06 18.94 -7.51
C GLY A 125 -12.09 18.91 -6.38
N LYS A 126 -13.36 19.26 -6.63
CA LYS A 126 -14.41 19.38 -5.60
C LYS A 126 -15.61 18.49 -5.86
N VAL A 127 -16.00 18.31 -7.13
CA VAL A 127 -17.21 17.59 -7.52
C VAL A 127 -16.82 16.36 -8.33
N PRO A 128 -17.00 15.15 -7.78
CA PRO A 128 -16.76 13.92 -8.51
C PRO A 128 -17.61 13.85 -9.79
N GLY A 129 -17.01 13.34 -10.86
CA GLY A 129 -17.67 13.08 -12.15
C GLY A 129 -17.74 14.29 -13.09
N VAL A 130 -17.17 15.44 -12.71
CA VAL A 130 -17.12 16.65 -13.54
C VAL A 130 -15.68 17.00 -13.90
N GLY A 131 -15.43 17.37 -15.15
CA GLY A 131 -14.10 17.80 -15.60
C GLY A 131 -13.05 16.71 -15.44
N MET A 132 -13.37 15.47 -15.79
CA MET A 132 -12.42 14.36 -15.72
C MET A 132 -11.52 14.36 -16.96
N VAL A 133 -10.24 14.06 -16.72
CA VAL A 133 -9.24 13.80 -17.76
C VAL A 133 -8.51 12.50 -17.41
N HIS A 134 -7.98 11.80 -18.41
CA HIS A 134 -7.14 10.63 -18.13
C HIS A 134 -5.97 11.02 -17.21
N ALA A 135 -5.55 10.12 -16.34
CA ALA A 135 -4.30 10.33 -15.60
C ALA A 135 -3.13 10.43 -16.59
N PRO A 136 -2.15 11.33 -16.38
CA PRO A 136 -0.94 11.33 -17.18
C PRO A 136 -0.20 10.00 -17.03
N VAL A 137 0.09 9.33 -18.15
CA VAL A 137 0.71 8.00 -18.15
C VAL A 137 1.77 7.88 -19.23
N SER A 138 2.81 7.07 -18.97
CA SER A 138 3.66 6.54 -20.03
C SER A 138 2.84 5.52 -20.84
N LEU A 139 2.91 5.60 -22.18
CA LEU A 139 2.17 4.71 -23.06
C LEU A 139 2.56 3.24 -22.87
N LEU A 140 3.86 2.98 -22.71
CA LEU A 140 4.44 1.65 -22.52
C LEU A 140 5.13 1.54 -21.16
N PRO A 141 5.29 0.32 -20.62
CA PRO A 141 5.99 0.11 -19.37
C PRO A 141 7.49 0.41 -19.50
N VAL A 142 8.09 0.88 -18.41
CA VAL A 142 9.53 1.10 -18.32
C VAL A 142 10.24 -0.24 -18.08
N SER A 143 11.29 -0.51 -18.84
CA SER A 143 12.14 -1.70 -18.63
C SER A 143 12.92 -1.54 -17.33
N PHE A 144 12.82 -2.49 -16.40
CA PHE A 144 13.50 -2.45 -15.12
C PHE A 144 14.08 -3.82 -14.75
N PRO A 145 15.31 -3.94 -14.22
CA PRO A 145 15.89 -5.23 -13.91
C PRO A 145 15.14 -5.98 -12.82
N GLN A 146 14.88 -7.28 -13.04
CA GLN A 146 14.13 -8.10 -12.11
C GLN A 146 14.83 -8.29 -10.75
N SER A 147 16.16 -8.32 -10.74
CA SER A 147 16.99 -8.39 -9.52
C SER A 147 16.69 -7.23 -8.59
N ASP A 148 16.72 -6.02 -9.11
CA ASP A 148 16.52 -4.78 -8.37
C ASP A 148 15.05 -4.62 -7.94
N TRP A 149 14.11 -5.07 -8.79
CA TRP A 149 12.70 -5.11 -8.40
C TRP A 149 12.47 -6.03 -7.19
N ARG A 150 13.09 -7.23 -7.18
CA ARG A 150 13.02 -8.15 -6.04
C ARG A 150 13.67 -7.54 -4.80
N GLN A 151 14.83 -6.91 -4.94
CA GLN A 151 15.47 -6.21 -3.82
C GLN A 151 14.54 -5.15 -3.20
N ALA A 152 13.85 -4.34 -4.01
CA ALA A 152 12.89 -3.35 -3.53
C ALA A 152 11.72 -4.00 -2.76
N CYS A 153 11.21 -5.14 -3.24
CA CYS A 153 10.17 -5.91 -2.56
C CYS A 153 10.67 -6.49 -1.22
N ASP A 154 11.88 -7.04 -1.18
CA ASP A 154 12.47 -7.64 0.02
C ASP A 154 12.77 -6.58 1.10
N LEU A 155 13.08 -5.35 0.69
CA LEU A 155 13.30 -4.22 1.59
C LEU A 155 12.00 -3.68 2.21
N ALA A 156 10.84 -3.83 1.56
CA ALA A 156 9.59 -3.26 2.02
C ALA A 156 9.19 -3.64 3.47
N PRO A 157 9.17 -4.93 3.87
CA PRO A 157 8.86 -5.30 5.26
C PRO A 157 9.92 -4.82 6.26
N LEU A 158 11.18 -4.70 5.84
CA LEU A 158 12.26 -4.19 6.69
C LEU A 158 12.09 -2.70 6.97
N PHE A 159 11.70 -1.91 5.96
CA PHE A 159 11.37 -0.50 6.15
C PHE A 159 10.11 -0.30 7.00
N ASN A 160 9.11 -1.17 6.88
CA ASN A 160 7.92 -1.10 7.73
C ASN A 160 8.29 -1.26 9.22
N GLU A 161 9.10 -2.27 9.55
CA GLU A 161 9.59 -2.46 10.91
C GLU A 161 10.48 -1.29 11.36
N LEU A 162 11.38 -0.81 10.50
CA LEU A 162 12.24 0.33 10.81
C LEU A 162 11.41 1.56 11.19
N VAL A 163 10.37 1.87 10.41
CA VAL A 163 9.49 3.02 10.69
C VAL A 163 8.76 2.83 12.02
N ASP A 164 8.19 1.66 12.31
CA ASP A 164 7.54 1.42 13.60
C ASP A 164 8.52 1.61 14.77
N ARG A 165 9.70 1.00 14.68
CA ARG A 165 10.72 1.07 15.74
C ARG A 165 11.24 2.49 15.97
N VAL A 166 11.48 3.25 14.90
CA VAL A 166 11.89 4.66 14.99
C VAL A 166 10.75 5.52 15.56
N SER A 167 9.49 5.24 15.18
CA SER A 167 8.33 5.99 15.70
C SER A 167 8.13 5.89 17.21
N LEU A 168 8.64 4.82 17.82
CA LEU A 168 8.60 4.60 19.27
C LEU A 168 9.74 5.30 20.03
N ASP A 169 10.77 5.75 19.32
CA ASP A 169 11.90 6.48 19.91
C ASP A 169 11.67 8.00 19.83
N ALA A 170 10.88 8.48 20.78
CA ALA A 170 10.46 9.87 20.83
C ALA A 170 11.63 10.85 21.03
N GLU A 171 12.62 10.44 21.82
CA GLU A 171 13.84 11.23 22.06
C GLU A 171 14.62 11.38 20.76
N PHE A 172 14.86 10.26 20.05
CA PHE A 172 15.52 10.29 18.74
C PHE A 172 14.82 11.24 17.75
N ILE A 173 13.50 11.20 17.65
CA ILE A 173 12.73 12.07 16.74
C ILE A 173 12.87 13.55 17.14
N GLN A 174 12.66 13.87 18.41
CA GLN A 174 12.73 15.25 18.91
C GLN A 174 14.13 15.84 18.77
N GLU A 175 15.16 15.07 19.10
CA GLU A 175 16.56 15.50 19.01
C GLU A 175 17.00 15.68 17.55
N SER A 176 16.73 14.68 16.69
CA SER A 176 17.12 14.71 15.28
C SER A 176 16.51 15.90 14.53
N LEU A 177 15.28 16.29 14.89
CA LEU A 177 14.57 17.39 14.24
C LEU A 177 14.65 18.73 15.01
N SER A 178 15.38 18.79 16.13
CA SER A 178 15.48 19.98 17.00
C SER A 178 16.01 21.23 16.29
N ARG A 179 16.91 21.06 15.31
CA ARG A 179 17.43 22.16 14.46
C ARG A 179 16.39 22.56 13.42
N THR A 180 15.74 21.59 12.79
CA THR A 180 14.69 21.82 11.79
C THR A 180 13.52 22.60 12.36
N LYS A 181 13.10 22.29 13.60
CA LYS A 181 12.07 23.03 14.35
C LYS A 181 12.28 24.55 14.38
N LYS A 182 13.53 25.00 14.39
CA LYS A 182 13.88 26.43 14.50
C LYS A 182 13.76 27.19 13.18
N VAL A 183 13.76 26.48 12.06
CA VAL A 183 13.84 27.07 10.72
C VAL A 183 12.65 26.70 9.82
N ASP A 184 11.88 25.68 10.18
CA ASP A 184 10.66 25.28 9.49
C ASP A 184 9.46 25.27 10.45
N GLU A 185 8.57 26.26 10.29
CA GLU A 185 7.38 26.42 11.11
C GLU A 185 6.44 25.21 11.00
N PHE A 186 6.33 24.63 9.81
CA PHE A 186 5.45 23.48 9.58
C PHE A 186 5.91 22.27 10.40
N THR A 187 7.17 21.84 10.26
CA THR A 187 7.74 20.77 11.09
C THR A 187 7.71 21.13 12.58
N GLY A 188 7.92 22.40 12.94
CA GLY A 188 7.86 22.84 14.33
C GLY A 188 6.50 22.56 14.97
N ARG A 189 5.41 22.83 14.26
CA ARG A 189 4.04 22.53 14.72
C ARG A 189 3.77 21.03 14.82
N LEU A 190 4.32 20.20 13.93
CA LEU A 190 4.23 18.73 14.04
C LEU A 190 4.93 18.23 15.30
N LEU A 191 6.11 18.75 15.60
CA LEU A 191 6.86 18.40 16.81
C LEU A 191 6.15 18.86 18.09
N ASP A 192 5.42 19.97 18.06
CA ASP A 192 4.59 20.42 19.19
C ASP A 192 3.43 19.46 19.47
N ILE A 193 2.78 18.93 18.42
CA ILE A 193 1.75 17.89 18.57
C ILE A 193 2.39 16.62 19.16
N HIS A 194 3.53 16.20 18.61
CA HIS A 194 4.27 15.05 19.11
C HIS A 194 4.62 15.21 20.60
N SER A 195 5.18 16.36 21.02
CA SER A 195 5.47 16.66 22.43
C SER A 195 4.24 16.54 23.34
N LYS A 196 3.10 17.09 22.92
CA LYS A 196 1.83 16.98 23.69
C LYS A 196 1.37 15.53 23.83
N MET A 197 1.55 14.70 22.80
CA MET A 197 1.21 13.29 22.88
C MET A 197 2.10 12.53 23.87
N LEU A 198 3.38 12.91 23.98
CA LEU A 198 4.30 12.35 24.98
C LEU A 198 3.90 12.75 26.41
N GLU A 199 3.49 14.00 26.61
CA GLU A 199 2.98 14.49 27.91
C GLU A 199 1.71 13.75 28.36
N LEU A 200 0.82 13.42 27.42
CA LEU A 200 -0.36 12.60 27.69
C LEU A 200 -0.01 11.15 28.07
N ASN A 201 1.19 10.69 27.72
CA ASN A 201 1.71 9.34 27.98
C ASN A 201 0.69 8.23 27.63
N LYS A 202 -0.03 8.42 26.53
CA LYS A 202 -1.01 7.44 26.04
C LYS A 202 -0.29 6.30 25.35
N LYS A 203 -0.67 5.08 25.69
CA LYS A 203 -0.21 3.86 25.01
C LYS A 203 -1.09 3.59 23.79
N GLU A 204 -0.47 3.51 22.61
CA GLU A 204 -1.14 3.16 21.35
C GLU A 204 -0.67 1.76 20.91
N ASP A 205 -1.44 0.74 21.26
CA ASP A 205 -1.09 -0.66 20.99
C ASP A 205 -1.41 -1.09 19.54
N ILE A 206 -2.28 -0.35 18.85
CA ILE A 206 -2.64 -0.58 17.44
C ILE A 206 -2.08 0.57 16.61
N ARG A 207 -1.15 0.26 15.70
CA ARG A 207 -0.49 1.22 14.80
C ARG A 207 -0.55 0.70 13.37
N LEU A 208 -0.95 1.56 12.43
CA LEU A 208 -1.07 1.21 11.01
C LEU A 208 -0.14 2.10 10.19
N GLY A 209 0.70 1.47 9.36
CA GLY A 209 1.53 2.13 8.37
C GLY A 209 1.12 1.78 6.94
N LEU A 210 0.81 2.79 6.13
CA LEU A 210 0.56 2.66 4.69
C LEU A 210 1.66 3.40 3.93
N HIS A 211 2.82 2.77 3.85
CA HIS A 211 4.06 3.40 3.39
C HIS A 211 4.31 3.19 1.89
N ARG A 212 5.14 4.06 1.32
CA ARG A 212 5.74 3.87 -0.01
C ARG A 212 7.22 4.24 0.05
N SER A 213 8.08 3.29 -0.30
CA SER A 213 9.50 3.54 -0.46
C SER A 213 9.80 3.74 -1.94
N ASP A 214 10.40 4.86 -2.29
CA ASP A 214 10.65 5.25 -3.68
C ASP A 214 12.14 5.12 -3.99
N TYR A 215 12.45 4.55 -5.16
CA TYR A 215 13.81 4.19 -5.56
C TYR A 215 14.15 4.68 -6.96
N MET A 216 15.44 4.91 -7.20
CA MET A 216 16.02 5.06 -8.53
C MET A 216 17.20 4.10 -8.71
N LEU A 217 17.31 3.54 -9.91
CA LEU A 217 18.50 2.78 -10.32
C LEU A 217 19.57 3.74 -10.83
N ASP A 218 20.70 3.81 -10.14
CA ASP A 218 21.82 4.66 -10.56
C ASP A 218 22.50 4.07 -11.80
N SER A 219 22.73 4.92 -12.81
CA SER A 219 23.20 4.45 -14.11
C SER A 219 24.68 4.07 -14.11
N ALA A 220 25.49 4.67 -13.24
CA ALA A 220 26.94 4.47 -13.16
C ALA A 220 27.28 3.25 -12.31
N THR A 221 26.68 3.15 -11.12
CA THR A 221 26.95 2.08 -10.15
C THR A 221 26.05 0.86 -10.37
N LYS A 222 24.92 1.02 -11.08
CA LYS A 222 23.87 -0.01 -11.20
C LYS A 222 23.28 -0.40 -9.85
N GLU A 223 23.34 0.48 -8.87
CA GLU A 223 22.77 0.25 -7.54
C GLU A 223 21.35 0.82 -7.46
N LEU A 224 20.45 0.05 -6.85
CA LEU A 224 19.14 0.54 -6.44
C LEU A 224 19.29 1.42 -5.20
N LEU A 225 18.99 2.71 -5.34
CA LEU A 225 19.11 3.69 -4.26
C LEU A 225 17.73 4.21 -3.85
N GLN A 226 17.47 4.22 -2.54
CA GLN A 226 16.27 4.81 -1.98
C GLN A 226 16.36 6.35 -2.09
N ILE A 227 15.33 6.96 -2.63
CA ILE A 227 15.18 8.42 -2.75
C ILE A 227 14.47 8.96 -1.52
N GLU A 228 13.32 8.38 -1.18
CA GLU A 228 12.52 8.78 -0.03
C GLU A 228 11.65 7.64 0.51
N LEU A 229 11.21 7.80 1.75
CA LEU A 229 10.26 6.92 2.41
C LEU A 229 9.03 7.72 2.84
N ASN A 230 7.95 7.54 2.10
CA ASN A 230 6.68 8.21 2.34
C ASN A 230 5.90 7.47 3.44
N THR A 231 5.68 8.15 4.57
CA THR A 231 4.97 7.60 5.73
C THR A 231 3.57 8.18 5.92
N VAL A 232 3.21 9.23 5.16
CA VAL A 232 1.93 9.92 5.21
C VAL A 232 1.38 10.13 3.81
N ALA A 233 0.08 9.90 3.63
CA ALA A 233 -0.66 10.18 2.39
C ALA A 233 0.02 9.63 1.11
N SER A 234 0.58 8.42 1.18
CA SER A 234 1.21 7.73 0.05
C SER A 234 0.21 7.53 -1.10
N SER A 235 0.29 8.39 -2.12
CA SER A 235 -0.61 8.38 -3.26
C SER A 235 -0.40 7.18 -4.20
N PHE A 236 -1.37 6.99 -5.09
CA PHE A 236 -1.41 6.04 -6.21
C PHE A 236 -1.57 4.54 -5.90
N PRO A 237 -2.02 4.06 -4.72
CA PRO A 237 -2.33 2.64 -4.60
C PRO A 237 -3.45 2.21 -5.56
N GLY A 238 -4.44 3.08 -5.84
CA GLY A 238 -5.54 2.85 -6.77
C GLY A 238 -5.11 2.96 -8.23
N LEU A 239 -4.62 4.14 -8.62
CA LEU A 239 -4.27 4.42 -10.02
C LEU A 239 -3.10 3.57 -10.53
N SER A 240 -2.10 3.22 -9.70
CA SER A 240 -0.99 2.37 -10.14
C SER A 240 -1.42 0.96 -10.55
N CYS A 241 -2.48 0.43 -9.92
CA CYS A 241 -3.07 -0.84 -10.32
C CYS A 241 -3.70 -0.71 -11.72
N ARG A 242 -4.39 0.40 -12.00
CA ARG A 242 -4.98 0.69 -13.32
C ARG A 242 -3.90 0.85 -14.40
N VAL A 243 -2.78 1.51 -14.09
CA VAL A 243 -1.63 1.62 -15.03
C VAL A 243 -1.06 0.24 -15.39
N THR A 244 -0.92 -0.64 -14.39
CA THR A 244 -0.47 -2.02 -14.60
C THR A 244 -1.40 -2.77 -15.56
N GLU A 245 -2.70 -2.62 -15.38
CA GLU A 245 -3.72 -3.23 -16.23
C GLU A 245 -3.72 -2.63 -17.65
N LEU A 246 -3.60 -1.31 -17.79
CA LEU A 246 -3.46 -0.63 -19.08
C LEU A 246 -2.25 -1.17 -19.86
N HIS A 247 -1.07 -1.22 -19.24
CA HIS A 247 0.14 -1.71 -19.91
C HIS A 247 -0.02 -3.17 -20.33
N ARG A 248 -0.61 -4.01 -19.48
CA ARG A 248 -0.90 -5.41 -19.86
C ARG A 248 -1.91 -5.51 -21.01
N HIS A 249 -2.95 -4.67 -21.02
CA HIS A 249 -3.92 -4.59 -22.11
C HIS A 249 -3.25 -4.24 -23.43
N LEU A 250 -2.47 -3.16 -23.47
CA LEU A 250 -1.73 -2.74 -24.66
C LEU A 250 -0.73 -3.82 -25.10
N LEU A 251 0.02 -4.42 -24.19
CA LEU A 251 0.97 -5.47 -24.54
C LEU A 251 0.32 -6.78 -24.99
N ASN A 252 -0.90 -7.10 -24.53
CA ASN A 252 -1.64 -8.24 -25.05
C ASN A 252 -2.06 -8.02 -26.52
N HIS A 253 -2.39 -6.79 -26.90
CA HIS A 253 -2.84 -6.46 -28.25
C HIS A 253 -1.66 -6.19 -29.22
N TYR A 254 -0.68 -5.41 -28.77
CA TYR A 254 0.40 -4.88 -29.60
C TYR A 254 1.77 -5.51 -29.30
N GLY A 255 1.93 -6.20 -28.17
CA GLY A 255 3.23 -6.67 -27.67
C GLY A 255 4.02 -7.51 -28.67
N LYS A 256 3.36 -8.38 -29.44
CA LYS A 256 4.03 -9.15 -30.51
C LYS A 256 4.62 -8.27 -31.62
N ARG A 257 3.96 -7.17 -31.97
CA ARG A 257 4.40 -6.22 -33.02
C ARG A 257 5.63 -5.42 -32.55
N ILE A 258 5.75 -5.19 -31.24
CA ILE A 258 6.80 -4.37 -30.62
C ILE A 258 7.81 -5.19 -29.80
N GLY A 259 7.75 -6.53 -29.83
CA GLY A 259 8.68 -7.40 -29.11
C GLY A 259 8.60 -7.35 -27.58
N LEU A 260 7.44 -7.00 -27.00
CA LEU A 260 7.21 -6.92 -25.56
C LEU A 260 6.18 -7.96 -25.10
N ASP A 261 6.39 -8.52 -23.90
CA ASP A 261 5.51 -9.53 -23.29
C ASP A 261 4.79 -8.96 -22.07
N SER A 262 3.44 -8.99 -22.08
CA SER A 262 2.61 -8.54 -20.98
C SER A 262 2.88 -9.28 -19.66
N LYS A 263 3.38 -10.52 -19.73
CA LYS A 263 3.75 -11.32 -18.54
C LYS A 263 4.95 -10.76 -17.80
N LYS A 264 5.79 -9.93 -18.46
CA LYS A 264 6.92 -9.25 -17.82
C LYS A 264 6.48 -8.05 -16.97
N VAL A 265 5.26 -7.56 -17.12
CA VAL A 265 4.69 -6.52 -16.23
C VAL A 265 4.20 -7.21 -14.95
N PRO A 266 4.74 -6.89 -13.75
CA PRO A 266 4.33 -7.51 -12.49
C PRO A 266 2.86 -7.27 -12.15
N GLY A 267 2.27 -8.16 -11.35
CA GLY A 267 0.93 -7.92 -10.80
C GLY A 267 0.96 -6.82 -9.77
N ASN A 268 -0.07 -5.98 -9.71
CA ASN A 268 -0.17 -4.91 -8.73
C ASN A 268 -1.49 -5.03 -7.98
N THR A 269 -1.40 -5.21 -6.66
CA THR A 269 -2.55 -5.33 -5.75
C THR A 269 -2.54 -4.25 -4.67
N ALA A 270 -1.84 -3.12 -4.89
CA ALA A 270 -1.61 -2.10 -3.87
C ALA A 270 -2.90 -1.62 -3.20
N VAL A 271 -3.91 -1.22 -3.97
CA VAL A 271 -5.19 -0.73 -3.41
C VAL A 271 -5.95 -1.80 -2.61
N ILE A 272 -5.90 -3.06 -3.05
CA ILE A 272 -6.55 -4.17 -2.34
C ILE A 272 -5.84 -4.40 -1.00
N ARG A 273 -4.51 -4.39 -0.99
CA ARG A 273 -3.71 -4.56 0.24
C ARG A 273 -3.87 -3.39 1.20
N PHE A 274 -4.00 -2.16 0.69
CA PHE A 274 -4.28 -0.99 1.53
C PHE A 274 -5.68 -1.09 2.15
N ALA A 275 -6.69 -1.50 1.37
CA ALA A 275 -8.04 -1.73 1.88
C ALA A 275 -8.07 -2.83 2.95
N GLU A 276 -7.37 -3.94 2.69
CA GLU A 276 -7.25 -5.06 3.63
C GLU A 276 -6.60 -4.62 4.96
N ALA A 277 -5.49 -3.87 4.90
CA ALA A 277 -4.81 -3.37 6.10
C ALA A 277 -5.70 -2.41 6.92
N LEU A 278 -6.46 -1.54 6.25
CA LEU A 278 -7.44 -0.66 6.89
C LEU A 278 -8.57 -1.46 7.56
N ALA A 279 -9.12 -2.46 6.86
CA ALA A 279 -10.19 -3.31 7.40
C ALA A 279 -9.71 -4.15 8.60
N GLN A 280 -8.49 -4.71 8.53
CA GLN A 280 -7.87 -5.43 9.64
C GLN A 280 -7.65 -4.52 10.84
N THR A 281 -7.14 -3.31 10.63
CA THR A 281 -6.93 -2.33 11.72
C THR A 281 -8.26 -1.93 12.38
N TRP A 282 -9.32 -1.74 11.59
CA TRP A 282 -10.66 -1.48 12.12
C TRP A 282 -11.21 -2.68 12.92
N ASN A 283 -10.95 -3.91 12.48
CA ASN A 283 -11.32 -5.11 13.23
C ASN A 283 -10.57 -5.21 14.57
N GLU A 284 -9.27 -4.89 14.59
CA GLU A 284 -8.47 -4.84 15.83
C GLU A 284 -8.96 -3.75 16.79
N TYR A 285 -9.43 -2.61 16.26
CA TYR A 285 -10.11 -1.59 17.08
C TYR A 285 -11.41 -2.10 17.72
N ASN A 286 -12.04 -3.11 17.10
CA ASN A 286 -13.14 -3.92 17.66
C ASN A 286 -14.36 -3.12 18.13
N ASN A 287 -14.77 -2.12 17.34
CA ASN A 287 -16.03 -1.40 17.55
C ASN A 287 -16.84 -1.36 16.26
N ARG A 288 -17.92 -2.15 16.21
CA ARG A 288 -18.77 -2.30 15.02
C ARG A 288 -19.49 -1.02 14.59
N SER A 289 -19.65 -0.06 15.50
CA SER A 289 -20.27 1.23 15.21
C SER A 289 -19.26 2.31 14.82
N SER A 290 -17.97 2.00 14.82
CA SER A 290 -16.91 2.94 14.41
C SER A 290 -16.76 3.01 12.89
N ILE A 291 -16.17 4.09 12.41
CA ILE A 291 -15.93 4.35 10.99
C ILE A 291 -14.43 4.59 10.74
N ILE A 292 -14.01 4.43 9.49
CA ILE A 292 -12.71 4.91 9.01
C ILE A 292 -12.90 6.34 8.52
N LEU A 293 -12.23 7.29 9.18
CA LEU A 293 -12.20 8.69 8.75
C LEU A 293 -11.07 8.89 7.73
N VAL A 294 -11.42 9.32 6.52
CA VAL A 294 -10.45 9.75 5.49
C VAL A 294 -10.34 11.27 5.55
N VAL A 295 -9.18 11.78 5.95
CA VAL A 295 -8.90 13.22 5.99
C VAL A 295 -8.35 13.65 4.64
N VAL A 296 -9.04 14.57 3.95
CA VAL A 296 -8.76 14.97 2.57
C VAL A 296 -8.48 16.46 2.46
N GLN A 297 -7.84 16.86 1.36
CA GLN A 297 -7.67 18.28 1.02
C GLN A 297 -9.00 18.90 0.56
N PRO A 298 -9.21 20.22 0.74
CA PRO A 298 -10.41 20.91 0.25
C PRO A 298 -10.58 20.87 -1.28
N GLU A 299 -9.46 20.76 -2.01
CA GLU A 299 -9.41 20.64 -3.47
C GLU A 299 -8.49 19.45 -3.79
N GLU A 300 -9.06 18.37 -4.31
CA GLU A 300 -8.37 17.09 -4.49
C GLU A 300 -8.61 16.56 -5.91
N HIS A 301 -7.75 16.96 -6.84
CA HIS A 301 -7.83 16.49 -8.24
C HIS A 301 -7.49 15.00 -8.36
N ASN A 302 -6.76 14.41 -7.41
CA ASN A 302 -6.47 12.99 -7.38
C ASN A 302 -7.52 12.20 -6.58
N MET A 303 -8.74 12.73 -6.39
CA MET A 303 -9.77 12.09 -5.56
C MET A 303 -10.16 10.69 -6.03
N TYR A 304 -9.97 10.36 -7.30
CA TYR A 304 -10.34 9.05 -7.83
C TYR A 304 -9.44 7.93 -7.27
N ASP A 305 -8.19 8.23 -6.91
CA ASP A 305 -7.28 7.29 -6.27
C ASP A 305 -7.77 6.86 -4.86
N GLN A 306 -8.19 7.83 -4.04
CA GLN A 306 -8.81 7.56 -2.73
C GLN A 306 -10.21 6.93 -2.86
N LEU A 307 -10.96 7.25 -3.92
CA LEU A 307 -12.28 6.65 -4.17
C LEU A 307 -12.16 5.18 -4.57
N TRP A 308 -11.11 4.78 -5.30
CA TRP A 308 -10.79 3.37 -5.56
C TRP A 308 -10.61 2.59 -4.25
N LEU A 309 -9.79 3.14 -3.33
CA LEU A 309 -9.59 2.54 -2.01
C LEU A 309 -10.91 2.45 -1.23
N SER A 310 -11.70 3.52 -1.23
CA SER A 310 -12.99 3.59 -0.55
C SER A 310 -14.04 2.63 -1.13
N SER A 311 -14.04 2.42 -2.45
CA SER A 311 -14.94 1.47 -3.12
C SER A 311 -14.61 0.05 -2.71
N ILE A 312 -13.33 -0.33 -2.78
CA ILE A 312 -12.89 -1.68 -2.39
C ILE A 312 -13.22 -1.95 -0.92
N LEU A 313 -13.00 -0.98 -0.04
CA LEU A 313 -13.39 -1.08 1.36
C LEU A 313 -14.89 -1.38 1.52
N LYS A 314 -15.75 -0.67 0.79
CA LYS A 314 -17.22 -0.86 0.86
C LYS A 314 -17.66 -2.20 0.27
N ASP A 315 -17.08 -2.58 -0.86
CA ASP A 315 -17.52 -3.75 -1.63
C ASP A 315 -17.05 -5.05 -0.97
N GLN A 316 -15.82 -5.07 -0.43
CA GLN A 316 -15.23 -6.27 0.16
C GLN A 316 -15.41 -6.36 1.68
N TYR A 317 -15.62 -5.23 2.37
CA TYR A 317 -15.76 -5.18 3.83
C TYR A 317 -17.05 -4.43 4.26
N PRO A 318 -18.24 -4.91 3.87
CA PRO A 318 -19.51 -4.19 4.05
C PRO A 318 -19.95 -4.00 5.51
N PHE A 319 -19.33 -4.70 6.46
CA PHE A 319 -19.65 -4.62 7.89
C PHE A 319 -19.21 -3.30 8.55
N ILE A 320 -18.41 -2.47 7.88
CA ILE A 320 -18.04 -1.11 8.33
C ILE A 320 -19.24 -0.14 8.31
N ARG A 321 -20.43 -0.57 7.82
CA ARG A 321 -21.64 0.25 7.66
C ARG A 321 -22.87 -0.14 8.49
N GLN A 322 -22.78 -1.00 9.51
CA GLN A 322 -23.98 -1.51 10.18
C GLN A 322 -24.88 -0.48 10.93
N ASN A 323 -24.63 0.84 10.81
CA ASN A 323 -25.41 1.89 11.47
C ASN A 323 -26.44 2.63 10.60
N ASP A 324 -26.66 2.26 9.33
CA ASP A 324 -27.71 2.89 8.49
C ASP A 324 -29.08 2.18 8.60
N LYS A 325 -29.42 1.63 9.77
CA LYS A 325 -30.77 1.12 10.07
C LYS A 325 -31.29 1.68 11.38
#